data_AF-A0AAW7CZS3-F1
#
_entry.id   AF-A0AAW7CZS3-F1
#
_cell.length_a   1.000
_cell.length_b   1.000
_cell.length_c   1.000
_cell.angle_alpha   90.00
_cell.angle_beta   90.00
_cell.angle_gamma   90.00
#
_symmetry.space_group_name_H-M   'P 1'
#
loop_
_entity.id
_entity.type
_entity.pdbx_description
1 polymer ?
#
loop_
_entity_poly.entity_id
_entity_poly.type
_entity_poly.pdbx_seq_one_letter_code
_entity_poly.pdbx_strand_id
1 'polypeptide(L)'
;MKEQINRIKEKLVNIEQYDEDFEVFGADSHEYQVGPCVTTTEVSTFEQKCSIALPEAYVTFVTQIGHGSTNENAYMGSAAGPYYGIYPMGEGLDDLPVGDNKKYLSYPCLLRPDMTDEEWNMLTVPMNDDNLSDEAYDAIVGPLYGGILPIGTQGCAITTGLILNGTYKGRIVYLNEDYKPIFAYESHFLDWYERWIDEIISGDLRAEHAGWFGYRRGGTSAFLWEAFQTAREEKEQLEYLEGLINKGEISDEILQAIVQKIPLATPDVKENLITILAKTKYDLALPFLLQEVEVNLLFVLQKIHWYGKNEADWLPILDRYKEQIDEEETYRFYTYIASKATEDFAHLILPGLSSSKASIRSQAIYTLGKLSTKQAYVSYFITALEDDDESVVLYSLQALRGVEDDRLSQAYTSVYHKYKNREEENYILINLMHRLEEMKLTLEDLQG
;
A
#
# COMPACT_ATOMS: atom_id res chain seq x y z
N MET A 1 33.83 5.73 -1.96
CA MET A 1 33.43 4.73 -2.98
C MET A 1 34.10 3.37 -2.80
N LYS A 2 35.43 3.23 -2.84
CA LYS A 2 36.10 1.90 -2.69
C LYS A 2 35.71 1.14 -1.41
N GLU A 3 35.66 1.82 -0.28
CA GLU A 3 35.24 1.21 1.00
C GLU A 3 33.78 0.74 0.97
N GLN A 4 32.89 1.53 0.36
CA GLN A 4 31.48 1.17 0.17
C GLN A 4 31.32 -0.08 -0.69
N ILE A 5 32.08 -0.19 -1.79
CA ILE A 5 32.07 -1.40 -2.63
C ILE A 5 32.52 -2.63 -1.86
N ASN A 6 33.58 -2.51 -1.04
CA ASN A 6 34.03 -3.63 -0.21
C ASN A 6 32.94 -4.07 0.78
N ARG A 7 32.28 -3.12 1.45
CA ARG A 7 31.15 -3.43 2.35
C ARG A 7 30.01 -4.11 1.60
N ILE A 8 29.61 -3.61 0.43
CA ILE A 8 28.54 -4.22 -0.37
C ILE A 8 28.90 -5.66 -0.74
N LYS A 9 30.13 -5.92 -1.19
CA LYS A 9 30.59 -7.28 -1.51
C LYS A 9 30.56 -8.20 -0.30
N GLU A 10 31.06 -7.73 0.84
CA GLU A 10 31.04 -8.49 2.10
C GLU A 10 29.60 -8.81 2.54
N LYS A 11 28.69 -7.85 2.41
CA LYS A 11 27.27 -8.04 2.73
C LYS A 11 26.61 -9.05 1.79
N LEU A 12 26.78 -8.91 0.48
CA LEU A 12 26.22 -9.82 -0.54
C LEU A 12 26.68 -11.26 -0.35
N VAL A 13 27.96 -11.49 -0.03
CA VAL A 13 28.48 -12.85 0.21
C VAL A 13 27.75 -13.56 1.36
N ASN A 14 27.23 -12.79 2.31
CA ASN A 14 26.60 -13.32 3.51
C ASN A 14 25.10 -13.03 3.57
N ILE A 15 24.49 -12.53 2.50
CA ILE A 15 23.11 -12.02 2.56
C ILE A 15 22.07 -13.13 2.72
N GLU A 16 22.32 -14.30 2.11
CA GLU A 16 21.45 -15.48 2.20
C GLU A 16 21.21 -15.95 3.64
N GLN A 17 22.17 -15.77 4.56
CA GLN A 17 21.97 -16.16 5.97
C GLN A 17 20.92 -15.30 6.68
N TYR A 18 20.57 -14.14 6.11
CA TYR A 18 19.54 -13.25 6.63
C TYR A 18 18.19 -13.43 5.92
N ASP A 19 18.12 -14.28 4.89
CA ASP A 19 16.91 -14.58 4.13
C ASP A 19 17.03 -15.98 3.49
N GLU A 20 17.11 -17.01 4.35
CA GLU A 20 17.42 -18.39 3.94
C GLU A 20 16.35 -19.00 3.01
N ASP A 21 15.11 -18.54 3.14
CA ASP A 21 13.95 -19.02 2.37
C ASP A 21 13.61 -18.08 1.20
N PHE A 22 14.44 -17.06 0.92
CA PHE A 22 14.22 -16.06 -0.12
C PHE A 22 12.87 -15.33 -0.03
N GLU A 23 12.47 -14.94 1.18
CA GLU A 23 11.18 -14.29 1.47
C GLU A 23 11.12 -12.83 0.99
N VAL A 24 12.29 -12.18 0.86
CA VAL A 24 12.35 -10.81 0.34
C VAL A 24 11.89 -10.81 -1.11
N PHE A 25 11.01 -9.87 -1.45
CA PHE A 25 10.39 -9.82 -2.78
C PHE A 25 11.44 -9.81 -3.91
N GLY A 26 11.35 -10.83 -4.79
CA GLY A 26 12.22 -11.07 -5.93
C GLY A 26 13.51 -11.83 -5.64
N ALA A 27 13.83 -12.08 -4.37
CA ALA A 27 14.99 -12.85 -3.96
C ALA A 27 14.91 -14.31 -4.44
N ASP A 28 13.72 -14.88 -4.54
CA ASP A 28 13.47 -16.24 -5.08
C ASP A 28 13.85 -16.39 -6.55
N SER A 29 13.85 -15.29 -7.30
CA SER A 29 14.20 -15.26 -8.73
C SER A 29 15.71 -15.14 -8.95
N HIS A 30 16.36 -14.15 -8.33
CA HIS A 30 17.78 -13.89 -8.54
C HIS A 30 18.71 -14.60 -7.53
N GLU A 31 18.17 -15.14 -6.43
CA GLU A 31 18.88 -15.87 -5.36
C GLU A 31 20.11 -15.11 -4.84
N TYR A 32 19.97 -13.78 -4.68
CA TYR A 32 21.07 -12.87 -4.36
C TYR A 32 22.34 -12.95 -5.24
N GLN A 33 22.25 -13.56 -6.42
CA GLN A 33 23.37 -13.71 -7.35
C GLN A 33 23.58 -12.45 -8.19
N VAL A 34 24.85 -12.09 -8.37
CA VAL A 34 25.27 -11.05 -9.32
C VAL A 34 26.25 -11.68 -10.31
N GLY A 35 26.01 -11.43 -11.59
CA GLY A 35 26.82 -11.90 -12.70
C GLY A 35 28.21 -11.24 -12.77
N PRO A 36 29.01 -11.55 -13.82
CA PRO A 36 30.36 -11.04 -13.96
C PRO A 36 30.40 -9.50 -14.08
N CYS A 37 31.56 -8.90 -13.82
CA CYS A 37 31.78 -7.48 -14.05
C CYS A 37 31.91 -7.14 -15.54
N VAL A 38 31.37 -5.99 -15.95
CA VAL A 38 31.68 -5.41 -17.27
C VAL A 38 33.05 -4.76 -17.27
N THR A 39 33.71 -4.76 -18.42
CA THR A 39 34.95 -4.02 -18.63
C THR A 39 34.68 -2.53 -18.84
N THR A 40 35.68 -1.70 -18.55
CA THR A 40 35.62 -0.25 -18.85
C THR A 40 35.44 0.04 -20.34
N THR A 41 35.86 -0.88 -21.21
CA THR A 41 35.69 -0.79 -22.67
C THR A 41 34.25 -1.02 -23.07
N GLU A 42 33.55 -1.97 -22.45
CA GLU A 42 32.12 -2.19 -22.68
C GLU A 42 31.28 -1.01 -22.19
N VAL A 43 31.60 -0.45 -21.02
CA VAL A 43 31.00 0.79 -20.52
C VAL A 43 31.17 1.93 -21.52
N SER A 44 32.41 2.21 -21.94
CA SER A 44 32.72 3.26 -22.91
C SER A 44 31.99 3.06 -24.23
N THR A 45 31.86 1.80 -24.68
CA THR A 45 31.17 1.44 -25.92
C THR A 45 29.67 1.74 -25.82
N PHE A 46 29.06 1.39 -24.69
CA PHE A 46 27.65 1.68 -24.43
C PHE A 46 27.39 3.20 -24.34
N GLU A 47 28.21 3.92 -23.59
CA GLU A 47 28.15 5.38 -23.47
C GLU A 47 28.26 6.08 -24.83
N GLN A 48 29.20 5.66 -25.68
CA GLN A 48 29.35 6.18 -27.04
C GLN A 48 28.14 5.85 -27.92
N LYS A 49 27.64 4.61 -27.87
CA LYS A 49 26.48 4.17 -28.65
C LYS A 49 25.24 4.99 -28.32
N CYS A 50 25.03 5.32 -27.05
CA CYS A 50 23.86 6.07 -26.57
C CYS A 50 24.12 7.58 -26.44
N SER A 51 25.34 8.06 -26.69
CA SER A 51 25.75 9.46 -26.49
C SER A 51 25.44 9.99 -25.09
N ILE A 52 25.75 9.19 -24.07
CA ILE A 52 25.51 9.49 -22.67
C ILE A 52 26.79 9.37 -21.84
N ALA A 53 26.73 9.82 -20.58
CA ALA A 53 27.72 9.49 -19.57
C ALA A 53 27.00 8.90 -18.36
N LEU A 54 27.26 7.64 -18.07
CA LEU A 54 26.65 6.93 -16.93
C LEU A 54 27.10 7.57 -15.60
N PRO A 55 26.24 7.56 -14.57
CA PRO A 55 26.64 7.99 -13.24
C PRO A 55 27.79 7.14 -12.68
N GLU A 56 28.79 7.79 -12.06
CA GLU A 56 30.01 7.14 -11.54
C GLU A 56 29.70 5.97 -10.59
N ALA A 57 28.69 6.14 -9.72
CA ALA A 57 28.25 5.11 -8.79
C ALA A 57 27.74 3.84 -9.52
N TYR A 58 27.01 4.01 -10.62
CA TYR A 58 26.51 2.90 -11.44
C TYR A 58 27.63 2.23 -12.24
N VAL A 59 28.53 3.02 -12.84
CA VAL A 59 29.73 2.49 -13.52
C VAL A 59 30.56 1.65 -12.55
N THR A 60 30.72 2.13 -11.32
CA THR A 60 31.46 1.41 -10.27
C THR A 60 30.75 0.11 -9.89
N PHE A 61 29.42 0.11 -9.78
CA PHE A 61 28.65 -1.11 -9.54
C PHE A 61 28.91 -2.17 -10.63
N VAL A 62 28.68 -1.83 -11.90
CA VAL A 62 28.78 -2.82 -12.99
C VAL A 62 30.22 -3.30 -13.23
N THR A 63 31.24 -2.47 -12.96
CA THR A 63 32.65 -2.82 -13.18
C THR A 63 33.35 -3.45 -11.97
N GLN A 64 32.80 -3.29 -10.76
CA GLN A 64 33.44 -3.78 -9.53
C GLN A 64 32.61 -4.84 -8.80
N ILE A 65 31.27 -4.77 -8.84
CA ILE A 65 30.38 -5.76 -8.21
C ILE A 65 29.92 -6.76 -9.27
N GLY A 66 29.27 -6.28 -10.33
CA GLY A 66 28.81 -7.10 -11.45
C GLY A 66 27.54 -6.56 -12.09
N HIS A 67 27.06 -7.21 -13.14
CA HIS A 67 25.78 -6.92 -13.77
C HIS A 67 25.08 -8.21 -14.19
N GLY A 68 23.75 -8.16 -14.34
CA GLY A 68 22.93 -9.33 -14.65
C GLY A 68 23.11 -10.47 -13.64
N SER A 69 22.65 -11.66 -13.99
CA SER A 69 22.81 -12.87 -13.19
C SER A 69 23.16 -14.07 -14.05
N THR A 70 23.82 -15.05 -13.43
CA THR A 70 24.02 -16.39 -14.00
C THR A 70 22.88 -17.35 -13.69
N ASN A 71 21.92 -16.95 -12.85
CA ASN A 71 20.72 -17.71 -12.56
C ASN A 71 19.73 -17.58 -13.72
N GLU A 72 19.34 -18.72 -14.32
CA GLU A 72 18.39 -18.76 -15.44
C GLU A 72 16.97 -18.36 -15.03
N ASN A 73 16.64 -18.44 -13.73
CA ASN A 73 15.35 -18.01 -13.18
C ASN A 73 15.30 -16.51 -12.88
N ALA A 74 16.43 -15.81 -12.95
CA ALA A 74 16.47 -14.37 -12.71
C ALA A 74 15.63 -13.64 -13.76
N TYR A 75 14.69 -12.82 -13.31
CA TYR A 75 13.82 -12.05 -14.21
C TYR A 75 14.65 -11.23 -15.20
N MET A 76 14.48 -11.46 -16.50
CA MET A 76 15.27 -10.84 -17.57
C MET A 76 16.80 -10.94 -17.39
N GLY A 77 17.28 -11.99 -16.69
CA GLY A 77 18.70 -12.15 -16.38
C GLY A 77 19.24 -11.09 -15.42
N SER A 78 18.39 -10.49 -14.59
CA SER A 78 18.75 -9.40 -13.67
C SER A 78 19.68 -9.82 -12.55
N ALA A 79 20.60 -8.93 -12.19
CA ALA A 79 21.40 -9.05 -10.97
C ALA A 79 20.54 -8.92 -9.72
N ALA A 80 21.03 -9.48 -8.62
CA ALA A 80 20.46 -9.24 -7.30
C ALA A 80 20.29 -7.75 -7.00
N GLY A 81 19.08 -7.38 -6.61
CA GLY A 81 18.69 -6.02 -6.27
C GLY A 81 17.23 -5.98 -5.82
N PRO A 82 16.73 -4.79 -5.42
CA PRO A 82 15.33 -4.63 -5.06
C PRO A 82 14.38 -5.14 -6.14
N TYR A 83 13.23 -5.65 -5.71
CA TYR A 83 12.15 -6.11 -6.61
C TYR A 83 12.63 -7.20 -7.56
N TYR A 84 12.36 -7.09 -8.87
CA TYR A 84 12.79 -8.07 -9.87
C TYR A 84 14.29 -8.01 -10.20
N GLY A 85 15.09 -7.26 -9.45
CA GLY A 85 16.53 -7.12 -9.62
C GLY A 85 16.93 -5.98 -10.55
N ILE A 86 18.24 -5.91 -10.82
CA ILE A 86 18.86 -4.89 -11.68
C ILE A 86 19.17 -5.48 -13.05
N TYR A 87 18.58 -4.93 -14.10
CA TYR A 87 18.81 -5.39 -15.48
C TYR A 87 20.30 -5.42 -15.84
N PRO A 88 20.74 -6.39 -16.67
CA PRO A 88 22.07 -6.33 -17.26
C PRO A 88 22.31 -4.99 -17.97
N MET A 89 23.53 -4.44 -17.86
CA MET A 89 23.86 -3.15 -18.49
C MET A 89 23.53 -3.14 -19.99
N GLY A 90 22.61 -2.27 -20.40
CA GLY A 90 22.19 -2.11 -21.80
C GLY A 90 20.98 -2.96 -22.21
N GLU A 91 20.44 -3.75 -21.30
CA GLU A 91 19.18 -4.47 -21.45
C GLU A 91 18.03 -3.70 -20.78
N GLY A 92 16.78 -4.12 -21.03
CA GLY A 92 15.58 -3.50 -20.45
C GLY A 92 15.32 -2.07 -20.93
N LEU A 93 15.97 -1.65 -22.02
CA LEU A 93 15.87 -0.27 -22.52
C LEU A 93 14.46 0.07 -23.00
N ASP A 94 13.61 -0.90 -23.30
CA ASP A 94 12.25 -0.70 -23.80
C ASP A 94 11.20 -0.68 -22.66
N ASP A 95 11.63 -0.64 -21.39
CA ASP A 95 10.77 -0.72 -20.19
C ASP A 95 10.19 0.65 -19.76
N LEU A 96 10.27 1.65 -20.63
CA LEU A 96 9.52 2.92 -20.53
C LEU A 96 8.57 3.03 -21.72
N PRO A 97 7.43 3.73 -21.57
CA PRO A 97 6.38 3.79 -22.59
C PRO A 97 6.74 4.74 -23.74
N VAL A 98 7.85 4.45 -24.44
CA VAL A 98 8.32 5.20 -25.60
C VAL A 98 8.83 4.22 -26.65
N GLY A 99 8.50 4.45 -27.92
CA GLY A 99 8.85 3.53 -29.01
C GLY A 99 10.36 3.31 -29.23
N ASP A 100 11.20 4.31 -28.95
CA ASP A 100 12.67 4.18 -28.96
C ASP A 100 13.31 4.96 -27.80
N ASN A 101 13.38 4.33 -26.63
CA ASN A 101 13.98 4.92 -25.43
C ASN A 101 15.46 5.31 -25.61
N LYS A 102 16.21 4.59 -26.46
CA LYS A 102 17.65 4.83 -26.67
C LYS A 102 17.91 6.23 -27.20
N LYS A 103 16.99 6.73 -28.03
CA LYS A 103 17.01 8.09 -28.58
C LYS A 103 16.94 9.17 -27.49
N TYR A 104 16.22 8.92 -26.41
CA TYR A 104 15.94 9.91 -25.37
C TYR A 104 16.87 9.82 -24.16
N LEU A 105 17.74 8.81 -24.06
CA LEU A 105 18.72 8.70 -22.96
C LEU A 105 19.67 9.92 -22.84
N SER A 106 19.95 10.60 -23.94
CA SER A 106 20.82 11.81 -23.96
C SER A 106 20.08 13.11 -23.63
N TYR A 107 18.75 13.07 -23.51
CA TYR A 107 17.94 14.26 -23.22
C TYR A 107 18.14 14.71 -21.76
N PRO A 108 17.86 15.99 -21.44
CA PRO A 108 17.80 16.42 -20.05
C PRO A 108 16.66 15.70 -19.31
N CYS A 109 16.89 15.34 -18.05
CA CYS A 109 15.81 14.87 -17.19
C CYS A 109 14.95 16.04 -16.73
N LEU A 110 13.65 15.97 -17.04
CA LEU A 110 12.66 16.99 -16.64
C LEU A 110 12.09 16.73 -15.24
N LEU A 111 12.15 15.47 -14.78
CA LEU A 111 11.53 15.04 -13.53
C LEU A 111 12.29 15.57 -12.31
N ARG A 112 11.54 15.93 -11.27
CA ARG A 112 12.09 16.44 -10.00
C ARG A 112 11.32 15.86 -8.80
N PRO A 113 11.95 15.71 -7.63
CA PRO A 113 11.29 15.21 -6.43
C PRO A 113 10.27 16.21 -5.85
N ASP A 114 10.35 17.49 -6.20
CA ASP A 114 9.52 18.58 -5.68
C ASP A 114 8.42 19.02 -6.66
N MET A 115 8.12 18.20 -7.68
CA MET A 115 7.06 18.51 -8.66
C MET A 115 5.69 18.62 -8.00
N THR A 116 4.96 19.70 -8.32
CA THR A 116 3.56 19.84 -7.91
C THR A 116 2.62 19.01 -8.80
N ASP A 117 1.38 18.79 -8.35
CA ASP A 117 0.37 18.13 -9.18
C ASP A 117 0.07 18.92 -10.45
N GLU A 118 0.07 20.24 -10.39
CA GLU A 118 -0.10 21.08 -11.57
C GLU A 118 1.05 20.93 -12.56
N GLU A 119 2.30 20.92 -12.09
CA GLU A 119 3.48 20.70 -12.94
C GLU A 119 3.45 19.34 -13.62
N TRP A 120 3.07 18.30 -12.88
CA TRP A 120 2.93 16.96 -13.42
C TRP A 120 1.81 16.88 -14.47
N ASN A 121 0.62 17.39 -14.14
CA ASN A 121 -0.53 17.38 -15.06
C ASN A 121 -0.24 18.15 -16.34
N MET A 122 0.52 19.25 -16.28
CA MET A 122 0.93 19.99 -17.49
C MET A 122 1.80 19.15 -18.44
N LEU A 123 2.57 18.19 -17.91
CA LEU A 123 3.42 17.31 -18.71
C LEU A 123 2.68 16.06 -19.20
N THR A 124 1.69 15.56 -18.45
CA THR A 124 1.01 14.29 -18.74
C THR A 124 -0.31 14.42 -19.46
N VAL A 125 -1.12 15.45 -19.19
CA VAL A 125 -2.43 15.64 -19.87
C VAL A 125 -2.34 15.59 -21.40
N PRO A 126 -1.30 16.15 -22.06
CA PRO A 126 -1.18 16.04 -23.50
C PRO A 126 -1.10 14.61 -24.03
N MET A 127 -0.62 13.64 -23.25
CA MET A 127 -0.48 12.24 -23.69
C MET A 127 -1.79 11.45 -23.61
N ASN A 128 -2.83 12.01 -22.97
CA ASN A 128 -4.14 11.36 -22.80
C ASN A 128 -5.12 11.63 -23.96
N ASP A 129 -4.66 12.22 -25.07
CA ASP A 129 -5.50 12.40 -26.25
C ASP A 129 -5.53 11.12 -27.09
N ASP A 130 -6.66 10.41 -27.05
CA ASP A 130 -6.91 9.16 -27.79
C ASP A 130 -6.75 9.29 -29.32
N ASN A 131 -6.63 10.52 -29.85
CA ASN A 131 -6.45 10.77 -31.29
C ASN A 131 -4.99 10.97 -31.70
N LEU A 132 -4.03 10.86 -30.78
CA LEU A 132 -2.60 10.95 -31.10
C LEU A 132 -2.18 9.80 -32.02
N SER A 133 -1.33 10.10 -33.00
CA SER A 133 -0.56 9.05 -33.67
C SER A 133 0.58 8.58 -32.77
N ASP A 134 1.09 7.37 -32.99
CA ASP A 134 2.22 6.83 -32.24
C ASP A 134 3.42 7.79 -32.26
N GLU A 135 3.71 8.45 -33.39
CA GLU A 135 4.81 9.41 -33.48
C GLU A 135 4.55 10.70 -32.68
N ALA A 136 3.30 11.14 -32.60
CA ALA A 136 2.91 12.30 -31.81
C ALA A 136 2.97 12.00 -30.31
N TYR A 137 2.51 10.80 -29.92
CA TYR A 137 2.64 10.29 -28.56
C TYR A 137 4.11 10.20 -28.14
N ASP A 138 4.96 9.56 -28.94
CA ASP A 138 6.40 9.44 -28.68
C ASP A 138 7.12 10.80 -28.59
N ALA A 139 6.65 11.81 -29.34
CA ALA A 139 7.21 13.16 -29.28
C ALA A 139 6.86 13.90 -27.97
N ILE A 140 5.81 13.47 -27.26
CA ILE A 140 5.41 13.99 -25.94
C ILE A 140 6.11 13.18 -24.85
N VAL A 141 5.99 11.85 -24.89
CA VAL A 141 6.42 10.96 -23.80
C VAL A 141 7.93 10.74 -23.79
N GLY A 142 8.58 10.72 -24.96
CA GLY A 142 10.03 10.57 -25.06
C GLY A 142 10.81 11.65 -24.30
N PRO A 143 10.55 12.96 -24.53
CA PRO A 143 11.16 14.03 -23.75
C PRO A 143 10.78 14.02 -22.27
N LEU A 144 9.56 13.61 -21.91
CA LEU A 144 9.10 13.52 -20.52
C LEU A 144 9.99 12.58 -19.69
N TYR A 145 10.29 11.39 -20.24
CA TYR A 145 11.18 10.41 -19.61
C TYR A 145 12.63 10.50 -20.11
N GLY A 146 13.00 11.63 -20.72
CA GLY A 146 14.34 11.88 -21.24
C GLY A 146 15.41 11.83 -20.14
N GLY A 147 16.60 11.34 -20.48
CA GLY A 147 17.72 11.31 -19.54
C GLY A 147 17.57 10.31 -18.40
N ILE A 148 16.73 9.28 -18.56
CA ILE A 148 16.48 8.24 -17.56
C ILE A 148 16.81 6.89 -18.19
N LEU A 149 17.65 6.10 -17.53
CA LEU A 149 17.96 4.73 -17.91
C LEU A 149 17.09 3.77 -17.11
N PRO A 150 16.23 2.94 -17.74
CA PRO A 150 15.56 1.85 -17.04
C PRO A 150 16.60 0.85 -16.54
N ILE A 151 16.50 0.46 -15.27
CA ILE A 151 17.42 -0.49 -14.63
C ILE A 151 16.71 -1.63 -13.91
N GLY A 152 15.38 -1.65 -13.87
CA GLY A 152 14.59 -2.72 -13.24
C GLY A 152 13.10 -2.39 -13.24
N THR A 153 12.29 -3.32 -12.78
CA THR A 153 10.83 -3.14 -12.59
C THR A 153 10.40 -3.60 -11.20
N GLN A 154 9.30 -3.03 -10.70
CA GLN A 154 8.64 -3.50 -9.48
C GLN A 154 7.41 -4.37 -9.78
N GLY A 155 7.10 -4.62 -11.06
CA GLY A 155 5.79 -5.10 -11.48
C GLY A 155 4.76 -3.97 -11.46
N CYS A 156 3.47 -4.30 -11.61
CA CYS A 156 2.37 -3.33 -11.56
C CYS A 156 2.57 -2.07 -12.44
N ALA A 157 3.25 -2.23 -13.59
CA ALA A 157 3.64 -1.13 -14.49
C ALA A 157 4.53 -0.05 -13.83
N ILE A 158 5.39 -0.44 -12.88
CA ILE A 158 6.35 0.46 -12.23
C ILE A 158 7.76 0.17 -12.73
N THR A 159 8.37 1.18 -13.36
CA THR A 159 9.76 1.13 -13.85
C THR A 159 10.69 1.80 -12.86
N THR A 160 11.78 1.13 -12.52
CA THR A 160 12.89 1.70 -11.74
C THR A 160 13.90 2.31 -12.70
N GLY A 161 14.04 3.63 -12.64
CA GLY A 161 14.91 4.43 -13.49
C GLY A 161 16.11 5.01 -12.75
N LEU A 162 17.26 5.06 -13.44
CA LEU A 162 18.46 5.77 -13.04
C LEU A 162 18.58 7.08 -13.82
N ILE A 163 18.68 8.21 -13.11
CA ILE A 163 18.80 9.52 -13.75
C ILE A 163 20.22 9.71 -14.31
N LEU A 164 20.32 9.95 -15.61
CA LEU A 164 21.58 10.12 -16.35
C LEU A 164 22.03 11.59 -16.44
N ASN A 165 21.08 12.52 -16.55
CA ASN A 165 21.35 13.92 -16.89
C ASN A 165 20.60 14.89 -15.96
N GLY A 166 21.19 16.06 -15.73
CA GLY A 166 20.58 17.13 -14.91
C GLY A 166 20.96 17.09 -13.44
N THR A 167 20.26 17.89 -12.63
CA THR A 167 20.56 18.15 -11.21
C THR A 167 20.53 16.89 -10.33
N TYR A 168 19.69 15.92 -10.68
CA TYR A 168 19.47 14.70 -9.90
C TYR A 168 20.22 13.48 -10.47
N LYS A 169 21.22 13.70 -11.33
CA LYS A 169 22.05 12.64 -11.92
C LYS A 169 22.55 11.67 -10.86
N GLY A 170 22.37 10.38 -11.11
CA GLY A 170 22.78 9.28 -10.24
C GLY A 170 21.74 8.81 -9.25
N ARG A 171 20.63 9.54 -9.06
CA ARG A 171 19.51 9.14 -8.19
C ARG A 171 18.57 8.16 -8.89
N ILE A 172 17.80 7.46 -8.06
CA ILE A 172 16.77 6.49 -8.48
C ILE A 172 15.41 7.16 -8.47
N VAL A 173 14.61 6.86 -9.50
CA VAL A 173 13.22 7.30 -9.63
C VAL A 173 12.34 6.11 -9.98
N TYR A 174 11.16 6.04 -9.39
CA TYR A 174 10.12 5.06 -9.67
C TYR A 174 9.05 5.73 -10.52
N LEU A 175 8.75 5.12 -11.67
CA LEU A 175 7.93 5.70 -12.72
C LEU A 175 6.73 4.81 -12.99
N ASN A 176 5.58 5.44 -13.18
CA ASN A 176 4.33 4.83 -13.58
C ASN A 176 3.52 5.87 -14.37
N GLU A 177 2.63 5.43 -15.25
CA GLU A 177 1.85 6.34 -16.10
C GLU A 177 0.73 7.05 -15.33
N ASP A 178 0.22 6.44 -14.26
CA ASP A 178 -0.97 6.91 -13.54
C ASP A 178 -0.66 7.95 -12.45
N TYR A 179 0.60 8.06 -12.00
CA TYR A 179 0.96 8.94 -10.88
C TYR A 179 2.35 9.59 -11.00
N LYS A 180 2.58 10.62 -10.19
CA LYS A 180 3.83 11.41 -10.16
C LYS A 180 5.06 10.53 -9.90
N PRO A 181 6.22 10.88 -10.47
CA PRO A 181 7.46 10.15 -10.20
C PRO A 181 7.82 10.21 -8.71
N ILE A 182 8.23 9.07 -8.17
CA ILE A 182 8.68 8.96 -6.77
C ILE A 182 10.19 8.78 -6.77
N PHE A 183 10.90 9.68 -6.11
CA PHE A 183 12.35 9.61 -6.01
C PHE A 183 12.76 8.85 -4.75
N ALA A 184 13.66 7.90 -4.88
CA ALA A 184 14.30 7.31 -3.72
C ALA A 184 15.06 8.39 -2.93
N TYR A 185 15.13 8.23 -1.60
CA TYR A 185 15.74 9.24 -0.71
C TYR A 185 17.26 9.33 -0.86
N GLU A 186 17.88 8.30 -1.39
CA GLU A 186 19.33 8.20 -1.49
C GLU A 186 19.90 9.14 -2.56
N SER A 187 21.10 9.66 -2.28
CA SER A 187 21.82 10.60 -3.13
C SER A 187 22.32 9.99 -4.43
N HIS A 188 22.63 8.69 -4.43
CA HIS A 188 23.10 7.99 -5.62
C HIS A 188 22.81 6.48 -5.59
N PHE A 189 22.88 5.84 -6.75
CA PHE A 189 22.63 4.40 -6.97
C PHE A 189 23.25 3.50 -5.89
N LEU A 190 24.54 3.67 -5.54
CA LEU A 190 25.19 2.78 -4.56
C LEU A 190 24.66 2.94 -3.13
N ASP A 191 24.14 4.11 -2.75
CA ASP A 191 23.55 4.31 -1.43
C ASP A 191 22.21 3.59 -1.36
N TRP A 192 21.42 3.69 -2.45
CA TRP A 192 20.16 2.97 -2.61
C TRP A 192 20.39 1.45 -2.60
N TYR A 193 21.39 0.98 -3.35
CA TYR A 193 21.72 -0.44 -3.39
C TYR A 193 22.25 -0.97 -2.05
N GLU A 194 23.15 -0.25 -1.38
CA GLU A 194 23.67 -0.65 -0.08
C GLU A 194 22.56 -0.67 0.98
N ARG A 195 21.65 0.32 0.95
CA ARG A 195 20.51 0.38 1.85
C ARG A 195 19.57 -0.82 1.68
N TRP A 196 19.32 -1.27 0.45
CA TRP A 196 18.51 -2.47 0.22
C TRP A 196 19.08 -3.68 0.97
N ILE A 197 20.40 -3.88 0.86
CA ILE A 197 21.07 -4.96 1.58
C ILE A 197 21.00 -4.75 3.09
N ASP A 198 21.17 -3.51 3.57
CA ASP A 198 21.06 -3.20 5.00
C ASP A 198 19.68 -3.50 5.57
N GLU A 199 18.61 -3.25 4.81
CA GLU A 199 17.24 -3.52 5.24
C GLU A 199 16.87 -5.01 5.13
N ILE A 200 17.57 -5.81 4.31
CA ILE A 200 17.50 -7.27 4.37
C ILE A 200 18.17 -7.77 5.65
N ILE A 201 19.40 -7.30 5.91
CA ILE A 201 20.19 -7.70 7.08
C ILE A 201 19.48 -7.33 8.40
N SER A 202 18.84 -6.16 8.48
CA SER A 202 18.06 -5.77 9.66
C SER A 202 16.75 -6.55 9.80
N GLY A 203 16.31 -7.25 8.74
CA GLY A 203 15.02 -7.91 8.66
C GLY A 203 13.85 -6.98 8.36
N ASP A 204 14.08 -5.68 8.14
CA ASP A 204 13.02 -4.73 7.79
C ASP A 204 12.31 -5.12 6.48
N LEU A 205 13.05 -5.70 5.51
CA LEU A 205 12.50 -6.14 4.23
C LEU A 205 11.81 -7.51 4.22
N ARG A 206 11.78 -8.23 5.35
CA ARG A 206 11.07 -9.51 5.49
C ARG A 206 9.69 -9.38 6.16
N ALA A 207 9.34 -8.19 6.64
CA ALA A 207 8.04 -7.97 7.27
C ALA A 207 6.88 -8.16 6.27
N GLU A 208 5.70 -8.56 6.77
CA GLU A 208 4.48 -8.87 5.99
C GLU A 208 4.01 -7.73 5.03
N HIS A 209 4.57 -6.52 5.16
CA HIS A 209 4.29 -5.34 4.32
C HIS A 209 5.54 -4.63 3.79
N ALA A 210 6.66 -5.33 3.70
CA ALA A 210 7.97 -4.80 3.32
C ALA A 210 8.14 -4.41 1.83
N GLY A 211 7.14 -4.64 0.97
CA GLY A 211 7.26 -4.54 -0.49
C GLY A 211 7.54 -3.16 -1.10
N TRP A 212 7.83 -2.13 -0.30
CA TRP A 212 7.94 -0.73 -0.76
C TRP A 212 9.31 -0.11 -0.48
N PHE A 213 10.38 -0.80 -0.89
CA PHE A 213 11.75 -0.35 -0.71
C PHE A 213 12.03 1.04 -1.34
N GLY A 214 12.69 1.92 -0.61
CA GLY A 214 13.08 3.25 -1.12
C GLY A 214 11.96 4.29 -1.24
N TYR A 215 10.70 3.94 -0.96
CA TYR A 215 9.57 4.90 -0.87
C TYR A 215 9.57 5.73 0.41
N ARG A 216 10.35 5.31 1.41
CA ARG A 216 10.42 5.92 2.75
C ARG A 216 11.86 6.20 3.12
N ARG A 217 12.09 7.11 4.08
CA ARG A 217 13.44 7.37 4.60
C ARG A 217 14.01 6.12 5.27
N GLY A 218 15.25 5.79 4.91
CA GLY A 218 15.99 4.64 5.43
C GLY A 218 16.87 4.95 6.62
N GLY A 219 17.60 3.93 7.06
CA GLY A 219 18.56 4.02 8.16
C GLY A 219 18.09 3.32 9.42
N THR A 220 18.88 3.43 10.49
CA THR A 220 18.56 2.81 11.78
C THR A 220 17.47 3.60 12.51
N SER A 221 16.76 2.94 13.43
CA SER A 221 15.75 3.59 14.28
C SER A 221 16.33 4.80 15.06
N ALA A 222 17.59 4.70 15.50
CA ALA A 222 18.30 5.79 16.16
C ALA A 222 18.56 7.00 15.23
N PHE A 223 19.02 6.73 14.00
CA PHE A 223 19.23 7.79 13.00
C PHE A 223 17.91 8.50 12.66
N LEU A 224 16.85 7.74 12.38
CA LEU A 224 15.54 8.28 12.03
C LEU A 224 14.97 9.14 13.18
N TRP A 225 15.12 8.68 14.42
CA TRP A 225 14.69 9.43 15.61
C TRP A 225 15.49 10.72 15.83
N GLU A 226 16.82 10.69 15.66
CA GLU A 226 17.66 11.88 15.76
C GLU A 226 17.32 12.89 14.65
N ALA A 227 17.17 12.41 13.42
CA ALA A 227 16.84 13.25 12.29
C ALA A 227 15.46 13.91 12.43
N PHE A 228 14.44 13.15 12.88
CA PHE A 228 13.13 13.69 13.26
C PHE A 228 13.24 14.85 14.27
N GLN A 229 14.09 14.74 15.30
CA GLN A 229 14.23 15.76 16.32
C GLN A 229 14.90 17.05 15.82
N THR A 230 15.76 16.94 14.80
CA THR A 230 16.52 18.07 14.24
C THR A 230 15.87 18.69 13.00
N ALA A 231 14.94 17.98 12.38
CA ALA A 231 14.15 18.45 11.24
C ALA A 231 13.41 19.75 11.57
N ARG A 232 13.47 20.72 10.64
CA ARG A 232 12.94 22.08 10.85
C ARG A 232 11.51 22.23 10.35
N GLU A 233 11.15 21.45 9.33
CA GLU A 233 9.85 21.47 8.69
C GLU A 233 9.05 20.25 9.12
N GLU A 234 7.75 20.43 9.35
CA GLU A 234 6.85 19.34 9.75
C GLU A 234 6.80 18.23 8.68
N LYS A 235 6.81 18.60 7.40
CA LYS A 235 6.87 17.64 6.30
C LYS A 235 8.07 16.68 6.45
N GLU A 236 9.25 17.23 6.74
CA GLU A 236 10.47 16.43 6.92
C GLU A 236 10.39 15.56 8.18
N GLN A 237 9.80 16.08 9.26
CA GLN A 237 9.53 15.29 10.47
C GLN A 237 8.66 14.07 10.18
N LEU A 238 7.57 14.25 9.43
CA LEU A 238 6.66 13.17 9.06
C LEU A 238 7.35 12.10 8.19
N GLU A 239 8.20 12.50 7.25
CA GLU A 239 8.99 11.55 6.43
C GLU A 239 9.94 10.68 7.29
N TYR A 240 10.57 11.24 8.33
CA TYR A 240 11.40 10.46 9.26
C TYR A 240 10.56 9.54 10.15
N LEU A 241 9.40 9.99 10.61
CA LEU A 241 8.48 9.15 11.39
C LEU A 241 7.91 8.01 10.54
N GLU A 242 7.61 8.25 9.26
CA GLU A 242 7.17 7.20 8.35
C GLU A 242 8.26 6.12 8.19
N GLY A 243 9.53 6.53 8.05
CA GLY A 243 10.66 5.60 8.09
C GLY A 243 10.71 4.80 9.39
N LEU A 244 10.53 5.47 10.53
CA LEU A 244 10.61 4.85 11.86
C LEU A 244 9.45 3.87 12.13
N ILE A 245 8.23 4.17 11.65
CA ILE A 245 7.06 3.29 11.72
C ILE A 245 7.34 1.92 11.08
N ASN A 246 8.21 1.88 10.07
CA ASN A 246 8.51 0.65 9.33
C ASN A 246 9.65 -0.17 9.90
N LYS A 247 10.33 0.32 10.94
CA LYS A 247 11.39 -0.44 11.59
C LYS A 247 10.82 -1.63 12.36
N GLY A 248 11.46 -2.79 12.23
CA GLY A 248 11.12 -3.99 12.99
C GLY A 248 11.39 -3.82 14.49
N GLU A 249 12.48 -3.12 14.84
CA GLU A 249 12.89 -2.89 16.22
C GLU A 249 13.09 -1.39 16.52
N ILE A 250 12.58 -0.95 17.67
CA ILE A 250 12.76 0.41 18.21
C ILE A 250 13.12 0.27 19.68
N SER A 251 14.22 0.92 20.09
CA SER A 251 14.74 0.79 21.44
C SER A 251 13.83 1.45 22.49
N ASP A 252 13.90 0.96 23.73
CA ASP A 252 13.09 1.48 24.84
C ASP A 252 13.39 2.95 25.13
N GLU A 253 14.62 3.39 24.93
CA GLU A 253 15.01 4.79 25.08
C GLU A 253 14.25 5.69 24.09
N ILE A 254 14.12 5.26 22.83
CA ILE A 254 13.36 5.98 21.81
C ILE A 254 11.87 5.98 22.18
N LEU A 255 11.31 4.83 22.57
CA LEU A 255 9.90 4.73 22.96
C LEU A 255 9.55 5.65 24.13
N GLN A 256 10.42 5.73 25.15
CA GLN A 256 10.24 6.67 26.26
C GLN A 256 10.36 8.13 25.81
N ALA A 257 11.27 8.44 24.89
CA ALA A 257 11.38 9.78 24.33
C ALA A 257 10.13 10.17 23.51
N ILE A 258 9.52 9.22 22.79
CA ILE A 258 8.24 9.42 22.09
C ILE A 258 7.13 9.79 23.07
N VAL A 259 7.00 9.06 24.19
CA VAL A 259 5.99 9.36 25.23
C VAL A 259 6.10 10.80 25.73
N GLN A 260 7.32 11.31 25.91
CA GLN A 260 7.55 12.70 26.34
C GLN A 260 7.28 13.73 25.23
N LYS A 261 7.43 13.33 23.96
CA LYS A 261 7.26 14.22 22.81
C LYS A 261 5.80 14.44 22.42
N ILE A 262 4.95 13.41 22.56
CA ILE A 262 3.54 13.43 22.13
C ILE A 262 2.76 14.66 22.62
N PRO A 263 2.82 15.08 23.91
CA PRO A 263 2.06 16.23 24.40
C PRO A 263 2.47 17.58 23.79
N LEU A 264 3.64 17.64 23.14
CA LEU A 264 4.23 18.85 22.56
C LEU A 264 4.17 18.86 21.03
N ALA A 265 3.66 17.79 20.43
CA ALA A 265 3.63 17.61 18.99
C ALA A 265 2.40 18.28 18.35
N THR A 266 2.53 18.64 17.08
CA THR A 266 1.40 18.99 16.22
C THR A 266 0.52 17.75 15.96
N PRO A 267 -0.74 17.93 15.53
CA PRO A 267 -1.69 16.81 15.37
C PRO A 267 -1.13 15.65 14.52
N ASP A 268 -0.59 15.93 13.34
CA ASP A 268 -0.10 14.89 12.42
C ASP A 268 1.13 14.17 12.97
N VAL A 269 2.07 14.92 13.56
CA VAL A 269 3.26 14.36 14.22
C VAL A 269 2.85 13.49 15.40
N LYS A 270 1.89 13.95 16.20
CA LYS A 270 1.34 13.23 17.35
C LYS A 270 0.72 11.90 16.93
N GLU A 271 -0.11 11.87 15.90
CA GLU A 271 -0.73 10.64 15.41
C GLU A 271 0.31 9.62 14.92
N ASN A 272 1.38 10.08 14.26
CA ASN A 272 2.49 9.21 13.85
C ASN A 272 3.28 8.67 15.04
N LEU A 273 3.56 9.50 16.05
CA LEU A 273 4.21 9.08 17.29
C LEU A 273 3.37 8.06 18.07
N ILE A 274 2.05 8.27 18.18
CA ILE A 274 1.12 7.32 18.78
C ILE A 274 1.08 6.02 17.97
N THR A 275 1.14 6.09 16.63
CA THR A 275 1.19 4.91 15.76
C THR A 275 2.41 4.05 16.04
N ILE A 276 3.59 4.67 16.23
CA ILE A 276 4.83 3.96 16.60
C ILE A 276 4.63 3.24 17.95
N LEU A 277 4.13 3.94 18.96
CA LEU A 277 3.87 3.31 20.26
C LEU A 277 2.85 2.18 20.15
N ALA A 278 1.76 2.36 19.40
CA ALA A 278 0.71 1.36 19.26
C ALA A 278 1.26 0.08 18.61
N LYS A 279 2.03 0.21 17.54
CA LYS A 279 2.67 -0.90 16.81
C LYS A 279 3.70 -1.64 17.68
N THR A 280 4.54 -0.92 18.43
CA THR A 280 5.68 -1.52 19.13
C THR A 280 5.39 -1.90 20.58
N LYS A 281 4.71 -1.03 21.34
CA LYS A 281 4.35 -1.22 22.76
C LYS A 281 3.01 -0.57 23.08
N TYR A 282 1.92 -1.25 22.68
CA TYR A 282 0.55 -0.76 22.78
C TYR A 282 0.17 -0.13 24.14
N ASP A 283 0.66 -0.69 25.25
CA ASP A 283 0.36 -0.20 26.60
C ASP A 283 0.87 1.24 26.84
N LEU A 284 1.95 1.65 26.15
CA LEU A 284 2.45 3.03 26.17
C LEU A 284 1.58 3.98 25.33
N ALA A 285 0.91 3.47 24.29
CA ALA A 285 0.02 4.25 23.43
C ALA A 285 -1.34 4.52 24.08
N LEU A 286 -1.81 3.61 24.94
CA LEU A 286 -3.17 3.61 25.47
C LEU A 286 -3.60 4.95 26.10
N PRO A 287 -2.81 5.62 26.97
CA PRO A 287 -3.22 6.90 27.55
C PRO A 287 -3.44 7.99 26.51
N PHE A 288 -2.69 7.95 25.41
CA PHE A 288 -2.80 8.92 24.32
C PHE A 288 -3.95 8.58 23.38
N LEU A 289 -4.17 7.30 23.07
CA LEU A 289 -5.34 6.86 22.31
C LEU A 289 -6.65 7.26 23.01
N LEU A 290 -6.71 7.15 24.34
CA LEU A 290 -7.87 7.59 25.12
C LEU A 290 -8.12 9.10 25.05
N GLN A 291 -7.07 9.91 24.85
CA GLN A 291 -7.22 11.36 24.65
C GLN A 291 -7.72 11.69 23.23
N GLU A 292 -7.39 10.85 22.24
CA GLU A 292 -7.79 11.06 20.85
C GLU A 292 -9.22 10.63 20.54
N VAL A 293 -9.90 9.93 21.45
CA VAL A 293 -11.26 9.42 21.21
C VAL A 293 -12.23 10.52 20.79
N GLU A 294 -12.17 11.69 21.43
CA GLU A 294 -13.04 12.84 21.14
C GLU A 294 -12.54 13.68 19.95
N VAL A 295 -11.31 13.47 19.49
CA VAL A 295 -10.66 14.28 18.44
C VAL A 295 -10.73 13.58 17.10
N ASN A 296 -10.31 12.31 17.06
CA ASN A 296 -10.22 11.49 15.86
C ASN A 296 -10.52 10.03 16.22
N LEU A 297 -11.81 9.71 16.35
CA LEU A 297 -12.28 8.37 16.70
C LEU A 297 -11.83 7.33 15.66
N LEU A 298 -11.83 7.66 14.37
CA LEU A 298 -11.37 6.76 13.31
C LEU A 298 -9.92 6.33 13.55
N PHE A 299 -9.01 7.27 13.80
CA PHE A 299 -7.62 6.99 14.09
C PHE A 299 -7.48 6.03 15.27
N VAL A 300 -8.23 6.24 16.35
CA VAL A 300 -8.21 5.37 17.53
C VAL A 300 -8.68 3.96 17.19
N LEU A 301 -9.82 3.82 16.51
CA LEU A 301 -10.36 2.53 16.09
C LEU A 301 -9.39 1.79 15.17
N GLN A 302 -8.74 2.49 14.24
CA GLN A 302 -7.69 1.91 13.39
C GLN A 302 -6.53 1.33 14.21
N LYS A 303 -6.02 2.05 15.22
CA LYS A 303 -4.93 1.53 16.06
C LYS A 303 -5.36 0.35 16.92
N ILE A 304 -6.60 0.32 17.40
CA ILE A 304 -7.15 -0.84 18.13
C ILE A 304 -7.25 -2.04 17.19
N HIS A 305 -7.80 -1.84 15.98
CA HIS A 305 -7.99 -2.93 15.03
C HIS A 305 -6.67 -3.57 14.60
N TRP A 306 -5.63 -2.78 14.38
CA TRP A 306 -4.33 -3.28 13.92
C TRP A 306 -3.40 -3.74 15.04
N TYR A 307 -3.43 -3.10 16.21
CA TYR A 307 -2.42 -3.31 17.26
C TYR A 307 -2.99 -3.57 18.66
N GLY A 308 -4.31 -3.48 18.82
CA GLY A 308 -4.97 -3.75 20.09
C GLY A 308 -4.77 -5.20 20.52
N LYS A 309 -4.52 -5.40 21.83
CA LYS A 309 -4.34 -6.73 22.42
C LYS A 309 -5.64 -7.38 22.88
N ASN A 310 -6.65 -6.57 23.21
CA ASN A 310 -7.93 -7.02 23.71
C ASN A 310 -9.03 -5.98 23.39
N GLU A 311 -9.85 -6.26 22.38
CA GLU A 311 -10.93 -5.37 21.95
C GLU A 311 -12.00 -5.19 23.02
N ALA A 312 -12.16 -6.14 23.95
CA ALA A 312 -13.16 -6.05 25.03
C ALA A 312 -12.91 -4.86 25.98
N ASP A 313 -11.66 -4.41 26.13
CA ASP A 313 -11.31 -3.25 26.97
C ASP A 313 -11.92 -1.94 26.44
N TRP A 314 -12.30 -1.91 25.16
CA TRP A 314 -12.85 -0.75 24.49
C TRP A 314 -14.39 -0.70 24.49
N LEU A 315 -15.07 -1.72 25.03
CA LEU A 315 -16.54 -1.75 25.13
C LEU A 315 -17.14 -0.47 25.72
N PRO A 316 -16.62 0.14 26.82
CA PRO A 316 -17.18 1.38 27.36
C PRO A 316 -17.14 2.56 26.37
N ILE A 317 -16.15 2.58 25.48
CA ILE A 317 -16.02 3.60 24.43
C ILE A 317 -16.99 3.26 23.30
N LEU A 318 -17.04 2.00 22.85
CA LEU A 318 -17.99 1.60 21.81
C LEU A 318 -19.44 1.92 22.24
N ASP A 319 -19.82 1.59 23.47
CA ASP A 319 -21.14 1.89 24.01
C ASP A 319 -21.45 3.39 24.08
N ARG A 320 -20.45 4.23 24.32
CA ARG A 320 -20.60 5.69 24.34
C ARG A 320 -20.91 6.24 22.94
N TYR A 321 -20.26 5.72 21.91
CA TYR A 321 -20.32 6.27 20.55
C TYR A 321 -21.29 5.57 19.60
N LYS A 322 -21.93 4.48 20.00
CA LYS A 322 -22.82 3.68 19.13
C LYS A 322 -23.90 4.48 18.38
N GLU A 323 -24.37 5.60 18.94
CA GLU A 323 -25.38 6.49 18.32
C GLU A 323 -24.80 7.74 17.64
N GLN A 324 -23.48 7.96 17.73
CA GLN A 324 -22.82 9.22 17.34
C GLN A 324 -22.02 9.10 16.03
N ILE A 325 -21.80 7.89 15.53
CA ILE A 325 -20.97 7.65 14.34
C ILE A 325 -21.82 7.83 13.08
N ASP A 326 -21.54 8.90 12.33
CA ASP A 326 -22.12 9.15 11.01
C ASP A 326 -21.09 9.00 9.87
N GLU A 327 -19.80 8.89 10.16
CA GLU A 327 -18.76 8.72 9.13
C GLU A 327 -18.58 7.22 8.78
N GLU A 328 -18.56 6.90 7.49
CA GLU A 328 -18.69 5.53 6.99
C GLU A 328 -17.50 4.65 7.35
N GLU A 329 -16.29 5.20 7.21
CA GLU A 329 -15.05 4.48 7.49
C GLU A 329 -14.89 4.24 9.00
N THR A 330 -15.23 5.24 9.81
CA THR A 330 -15.30 5.15 11.27
C THR A 330 -16.26 4.05 11.69
N TYR A 331 -17.45 4.00 11.07
CA TYR A 331 -18.44 2.96 11.37
C TYR A 331 -17.94 1.57 10.98
N ARG A 332 -17.25 1.45 9.84
CA ARG A 332 -16.65 0.18 9.39
C ARG A 332 -15.67 -0.38 10.43
N PHE A 333 -14.69 0.42 10.85
CA PHE A 333 -13.75 0.00 11.90
C PHE A 333 -14.42 -0.23 13.25
N TYR A 334 -15.41 0.58 13.61
CA TYR A 334 -16.23 0.38 14.80
C TYR A 334 -16.89 -1.01 14.81
N THR A 335 -17.49 -1.44 13.70
CA THR A 335 -18.11 -2.78 13.61
C THR A 335 -17.09 -3.93 13.69
N TYR A 336 -15.88 -3.75 13.16
CA TYR A 336 -14.81 -4.74 13.28
C TYR A 336 -14.41 -4.96 14.73
N ILE A 337 -14.29 -3.88 15.51
CA ILE A 337 -13.93 -3.97 16.93
C ILE A 337 -15.10 -4.51 17.74
N ALA A 338 -16.32 -4.01 17.53
CA ALA A 338 -17.51 -4.46 18.24
C ALA A 338 -17.71 -5.99 18.13
N SER A 339 -17.55 -6.54 16.91
CA SER A 339 -17.70 -7.98 16.68
C SER A 339 -16.62 -8.86 17.30
N LYS A 340 -15.45 -8.28 17.65
CA LYS A 340 -14.38 -8.98 18.37
C LYS A 340 -14.43 -8.74 19.88
N ALA A 341 -15.00 -7.62 20.32
CA ALA A 341 -15.03 -7.18 21.71
C ALA A 341 -16.02 -7.99 22.59
N THR A 342 -17.10 -8.49 21.99
CA THR A 342 -18.13 -9.29 22.69
C THR A 342 -18.87 -10.18 21.70
N GLU A 343 -19.36 -11.33 22.13
CA GLU A 343 -20.22 -12.19 21.31
C GLU A 343 -21.63 -11.61 21.13
N ASP A 344 -22.11 -10.84 22.12
CA ASP A 344 -23.41 -10.14 22.07
C ASP A 344 -23.19 -8.66 21.77
N PHE A 345 -22.85 -8.38 20.51
CA PHE A 345 -22.59 -7.02 20.03
C PHE A 345 -23.84 -6.35 19.44
N ALA A 346 -25.02 -6.97 19.52
CA ALA A 346 -26.19 -6.48 18.81
C ALA A 346 -26.57 -5.04 19.21
N HIS A 347 -26.57 -4.74 20.51
CA HIS A 347 -26.93 -3.41 21.02
C HIS A 347 -25.97 -2.30 20.55
N LEU A 348 -24.75 -2.66 20.17
CA LEU A 348 -23.75 -1.74 19.61
C LEU A 348 -24.00 -1.42 18.13
N ILE A 349 -24.65 -2.32 17.39
CA ILE A 349 -24.84 -2.22 15.93
C ILE A 349 -26.24 -1.73 15.56
N LEU A 350 -27.25 -2.04 16.38
CA LEU A 350 -28.65 -1.65 16.13
C LEU A 350 -28.85 -0.17 15.76
N PRO A 351 -28.17 0.81 16.39
CA PRO A 351 -28.33 2.22 16.01
C PRO A 351 -28.03 2.52 14.54
N GLY A 352 -27.04 1.83 13.95
CA GLY A 352 -26.62 2.05 12.56
C GLY A 352 -27.69 1.68 11.52
N LEU A 353 -28.67 0.85 11.89
CA LEU A 353 -29.80 0.50 11.02
C LEU A 353 -30.69 1.68 10.68
N SER A 354 -30.68 2.74 11.49
CA SER A 354 -31.47 3.96 11.27
C SER A 354 -30.68 5.11 10.65
N SER A 355 -29.44 4.85 10.21
CA SER A 355 -28.61 5.88 9.57
C SER A 355 -29.23 6.36 8.26
N SER A 356 -29.06 7.66 7.95
CA SER A 356 -29.41 8.22 6.65
C SER A 356 -28.55 7.65 5.52
N LYS A 357 -27.35 7.13 5.83
CA LYS A 357 -26.39 6.60 4.86
C LYS A 357 -26.58 5.10 4.65
N ALA A 358 -26.80 4.70 3.40
CA ALA A 358 -27.02 3.31 3.04
C ALA A 358 -25.80 2.42 3.31
N SER A 359 -24.59 2.94 3.13
CA SER A 359 -23.31 2.32 3.50
C SER A 359 -23.28 1.87 4.97
N ILE A 360 -23.71 2.73 5.91
CA ILE A 360 -23.78 2.42 7.35
C ILE A 360 -24.87 1.38 7.63
N ARG A 361 -26.07 1.54 7.05
CA ARG A 361 -27.17 0.56 7.22
C ARG A 361 -26.76 -0.82 6.71
N SER A 362 -26.13 -0.87 5.54
CA SER A 362 -25.71 -2.12 4.89
C SER A 362 -24.60 -2.82 5.69
N GLN A 363 -23.60 -2.07 6.19
CA GLN A 363 -22.58 -2.57 7.10
C GLN A 363 -23.17 -3.07 8.45
N ALA A 364 -24.18 -2.37 8.98
CA ALA A 364 -24.86 -2.76 10.21
C ALA A 364 -25.61 -4.09 10.05
N ILE A 365 -26.38 -4.25 8.96
CA ILE A 365 -27.06 -5.50 8.62
C ILE A 365 -26.07 -6.64 8.42
N TYR A 366 -25.02 -6.42 7.64
CA TYR A 366 -23.96 -7.41 7.41
C TYR A 366 -23.35 -7.88 8.73
N THR A 367 -23.05 -6.95 9.64
CA THR A 367 -22.45 -7.26 10.94
C THR A 367 -23.42 -8.02 11.85
N LEU A 368 -24.68 -7.58 11.97
CA LEU A 368 -25.72 -8.30 12.74
C LEU A 368 -25.96 -9.71 12.20
N GLY A 369 -25.87 -9.91 10.88
CA GLY A 369 -26.00 -11.21 10.23
C GLY A 369 -24.94 -12.24 10.64
N LYS A 370 -23.83 -11.82 11.29
CA LYS A 370 -22.79 -12.69 11.83
C LYS A 370 -23.09 -13.24 13.23
N LEU A 371 -24.09 -12.70 13.93
CA LEU A 371 -24.47 -13.18 15.26
C LEU A 371 -24.96 -14.64 15.18
N SER A 372 -24.49 -15.48 16.10
CA SER A 372 -25.04 -16.82 16.29
C SER A 372 -26.51 -16.76 16.72
N THR A 373 -26.91 -15.68 17.39
CA THR A 373 -28.27 -15.37 17.87
C THR A 373 -29.10 -14.54 16.90
N LYS A 374 -28.66 -14.40 15.63
CA LYS A 374 -29.31 -13.52 14.63
C LYS A 374 -30.81 -13.76 14.42
N GLN A 375 -31.32 -14.96 14.72
CA GLN A 375 -32.76 -15.28 14.72
C GLN A 375 -33.58 -14.29 15.56
N ALA A 376 -33.03 -13.78 16.67
CA ALA A 376 -33.70 -12.81 17.53
C ALA A 376 -33.91 -11.43 16.87
N TYR A 377 -33.17 -11.15 15.79
CA TYR A 377 -33.17 -9.86 15.10
C TYR A 377 -33.86 -9.91 13.73
N VAL A 378 -34.58 -11.00 13.43
CA VAL A 378 -35.25 -11.22 12.14
C VAL A 378 -36.13 -10.06 11.69
N SER A 379 -36.82 -9.39 12.62
CA SER A 379 -37.65 -8.22 12.30
C SER A 379 -36.83 -7.09 11.66
N TYR A 380 -35.59 -6.87 12.09
CA TYR A 380 -34.71 -5.86 11.50
C TYR A 380 -34.28 -6.23 10.09
N PHE A 381 -33.94 -7.50 9.84
CA PHE A 381 -33.61 -7.96 8.49
C PHE A 381 -34.80 -7.86 7.54
N ILE A 382 -36.01 -8.21 8.01
CA ILE A 382 -37.23 -8.08 7.21
C ILE A 382 -37.50 -6.62 6.85
N THR A 383 -37.41 -5.70 7.81
CA THR A 383 -37.56 -4.27 7.52
C THR A 383 -36.51 -3.78 6.53
N ALA A 384 -35.27 -4.24 6.64
CA ALA A 384 -34.19 -3.85 5.74
C ALA A 384 -34.31 -4.42 4.31
N LEU A 385 -35.16 -5.43 4.07
CA LEU A 385 -35.53 -5.86 2.70
C LEU A 385 -36.37 -4.83 1.96
N GLU A 386 -37.02 -3.90 2.68
CA GLU A 386 -37.82 -2.82 2.10
C GLU A 386 -36.97 -1.59 1.73
N ASP A 387 -35.69 -1.56 2.11
CA ASP A 387 -34.78 -0.44 1.90
C ASP A 387 -34.62 -0.11 0.41
N ASP A 388 -34.48 1.19 0.09
CA ASP A 388 -34.30 1.67 -1.28
C ASP A 388 -32.91 1.32 -1.83
N ASP A 389 -31.91 1.16 -0.97
CA ASP A 389 -30.55 0.81 -1.36
C ASP A 389 -30.35 -0.70 -1.54
N GLU A 390 -29.75 -1.05 -2.67
CA GLU A 390 -29.58 -2.45 -3.08
C GLU A 390 -28.61 -3.22 -2.19
N SER A 391 -27.58 -2.57 -1.67
CA SER A 391 -26.60 -3.23 -0.79
C SER A 391 -27.24 -3.58 0.55
N VAL A 392 -28.13 -2.73 1.07
CA VAL A 392 -28.90 -3.02 2.29
C VAL A 392 -29.81 -4.24 2.08
N VAL A 393 -30.54 -4.29 0.96
CA VAL A 393 -31.39 -5.43 0.61
C VAL A 393 -30.55 -6.71 0.42
N LEU A 394 -29.43 -6.62 -0.29
CA LEU A 394 -28.52 -7.75 -0.54
C LEU A 394 -28.01 -8.36 0.77
N TYR A 395 -27.46 -7.55 1.67
CA TYR A 395 -26.94 -8.04 2.94
C TYR A 395 -28.06 -8.54 3.86
N SER A 396 -29.27 -8.00 3.74
CA SER A 396 -30.44 -8.52 4.47
C SER A 396 -30.80 -9.94 4.02
N LEU A 397 -30.81 -10.21 2.72
CA LEU A 397 -30.99 -11.57 2.19
C LEU A 397 -29.89 -12.53 2.65
N GLN A 398 -28.64 -12.07 2.73
CA GLN A 398 -27.53 -12.88 3.23
C GLN A 398 -27.65 -13.16 4.74
N ALA A 399 -27.99 -12.13 5.54
CA ALA A 399 -28.19 -12.26 6.98
C ALA A 399 -29.31 -13.26 7.33
N LEU A 400 -30.36 -13.32 6.50
CA LEU A 400 -31.50 -14.23 6.65
C LEU A 400 -31.20 -15.71 6.36
N ARG A 401 -29.98 -16.07 5.96
CA ARG A 401 -29.58 -17.48 5.77
C ARG A 401 -29.84 -18.31 7.04
N GLY A 402 -30.68 -19.34 6.94
CA GLY A 402 -31.03 -20.23 8.05
C GLY A 402 -31.85 -19.56 9.16
N VAL A 403 -32.52 -18.45 8.85
CA VAL A 403 -33.47 -17.78 9.77
C VAL A 403 -34.89 -18.18 9.40
N GLU A 404 -35.69 -18.58 10.37
CA GLU A 404 -37.08 -19.01 10.17
C GLU A 404 -38.06 -17.96 10.71
N ASP A 405 -38.98 -17.45 9.87
CA ASP A 405 -40.06 -16.56 10.28
C ASP A 405 -41.20 -16.57 9.25
N ASP A 406 -42.45 -16.65 9.70
CA ASP A 406 -43.63 -16.78 8.83
C ASP A 406 -43.81 -15.56 7.90
N ARG A 407 -43.25 -14.40 8.25
CA ARG A 407 -43.33 -13.17 7.44
C ARG A 407 -42.38 -13.19 6.24
N LEU A 408 -41.39 -14.09 6.20
CA LEU A 408 -40.36 -14.11 5.15
C LEU A 408 -40.96 -14.35 3.77
N SER A 409 -41.97 -15.22 3.65
CA SER A 409 -42.61 -15.48 2.36
C SER A 409 -43.14 -14.19 1.74
N GLN A 410 -43.83 -13.35 2.52
CA GLN A 410 -44.36 -12.08 2.03
C GLN A 410 -43.25 -11.08 1.72
N ALA A 411 -42.24 -10.98 2.59
CA ALA A 411 -41.12 -10.07 2.39
C ALA A 411 -40.32 -10.41 1.11
N TYR A 412 -40.10 -11.70 0.86
CA TYR A 412 -39.45 -12.22 -0.34
C TYR A 412 -40.26 -11.96 -1.61
N THR A 413 -41.59 -12.07 -1.57
CA THR A 413 -42.48 -11.64 -2.67
C THR A 413 -42.29 -10.16 -3.00
N SER A 414 -42.23 -9.28 -1.99
CA SER A 414 -41.99 -7.84 -2.20
C SER A 414 -40.64 -7.57 -2.86
N VAL A 415 -39.57 -8.23 -2.40
CA VAL A 415 -38.23 -8.12 -3.01
C VAL A 415 -38.26 -8.61 -4.46
N TYR A 416 -38.86 -9.77 -4.74
CA TYR A 416 -39.00 -10.28 -6.10
C TYR A 416 -39.68 -9.25 -7.02
N HIS A 417 -40.82 -8.68 -6.62
CA HIS A 417 -41.51 -7.69 -7.44
C HIS A 417 -40.72 -6.41 -7.66
N LYS A 418 -39.92 -5.98 -6.67
CA LYS A 418 -39.05 -4.81 -6.79
C LYS A 418 -37.92 -5.02 -7.81
N TYR A 419 -37.41 -6.24 -7.93
CA TYR A 419 -36.17 -6.52 -8.67
C TYR A 419 -36.33 -7.37 -9.95
N LYS A 420 -37.49 -8.01 -10.18
CA LYS A 420 -37.72 -8.95 -11.31
C LYS A 420 -37.54 -8.39 -12.72
N ASN A 421 -37.67 -7.08 -12.90
CA ASN A 421 -37.63 -6.44 -14.23
C ASN A 421 -36.29 -5.76 -14.54
N ARG A 422 -35.23 -6.01 -13.75
CA ARG A 422 -33.91 -5.43 -14.01
C ARG A 422 -33.20 -6.16 -15.14
N GLU A 423 -32.52 -5.41 -16.01
CA GLU A 423 -31.91 -5.90 -17.24
C GLU A 423 -30.54 -6.59 -17.03
N GLU A 424 -29.92 -6.42 -15.86
CA GLU A 424 -28.58 -6.96 -15.53
C GLU A 424 -28.65 -8.23 -14.66
N GLU A 425 -27.51 -8.95 -14.55
CA GLU A 425 -27.37 -10.08 -13.62
C GLU A 425 -27.71 -9.64 -12.20
N ASN A 426 -28.89 -10.06 -11.74
CA ASN A 426 -29.46 -9.52 -10.54
C ASN A 426 -29.02 -10.33 -9.31
N TYR A 427 -27.89 -9.93 -8.72
CA TYR A 427 -27.34 -10.51 -7.49
C TYR A 427 -28.37 -10.61 -6.34
N ILE A 428 -29.34 -9.69 -6.29
CA ILE A 428 -30.46 -9.76 -5.33
C ILE A 428 -31.32 -10.98 -5.60
N LEU A 429 -31.73 -11.22 -6.85
CA LEU A 429 -32.54 -12.38 -7.20
C LEU A 429 -31.79 -13.70 -6.99
N ILE A 430 -30.48 -13.74 -7.24
CA ILE A 430 -29.65 -14.92 -6.95
C ILE A 430 -29.64 -15.22 -5.44
N ASN A 431 -29.43 -14.22 -4.59
CA ASN A 431 -29.46 -14.41 -3.14
C ASN A 431 -30.87 -14.75 -2.64
N LEU A 432 -31.91 -14.18 -3.26
CA LEU A 432 -33.30 -14.52 -2.98
C LEU A 432 -33.60 -15.98 -3.32
N MET A 433 -33.13 -16.48 -4.47
CA MET A 433 -33.27 -17.89 -4.85
C MET A 433 -32.70 -18.81 -3.77
N HIS A 434 -31.50 -18.53 -3.26
CA HIS A 434 -30.92 -19.32 -2.17
C HIS A 434 -31.77 -19.33 -0.89
N ARG A 435 -32.46 -18.22 -0.58
CA ARG A 435 -33.39 -18.16 0.55
C ARG A 435 -34.67 -18.95 0.29
N LEU A 436 -35.19 -18.93 -0.93
CA LEU A 436 -36.36 -19.72 -1.31
C LEU A 436 -36.07 -21.22 -1.34
N GLU A 437 -34.86 -21.62 -1.76
CA GLU A 437 -34.41 -23.02 -1.73
C GLU A 437 -34.46 -23.60 -0.31
N GLU A 438 -34.06 -22.82 0.71
CA GLU A 438 -34.17 -23.19 2.13
C GLU A 438 -35.64 -23.44 2.55
N MET A 439 -36.58 -22.73 1.92
CA MET A 439 -38.02 -22.86 2.12
C MET A 439 -38.70 -23.88 1.19
N LYS A 440 -37.94 -24.52 0.27
CA LYS A 440 -38.45 -25.39 -0.81
C LYS A 440 -39.42 -24.68 -1.76
N LEU A 441 -39.15 -23.41 -2.05
CA LEU A 441 -39.87 -22.57 -3.01
C LEU A 441 -38.96 -22.17 -4.18
N THR A 442 -39.55 -21.70 -5.27
CA THR A 442 -38.84 -21.08 -6.41
C THR A 442 -39.32 -19.64 -6.63
N LEU A 443 -38.66 -18.92 -7.56
CA LEU A 443 -39.14 -17.59 -7.96
C LEU A 443 -40.52 -17.64 -8.65
N GLU A 444 -40.91 -18.77 -9.25
CA GLU A 444 -42.25 -18.92 -9.83
C GLU A 444 -43.34 -18.87 -8.77
N ASP A 445 -43.07 -19.41 -7.58
CA ASP A 445 -44.01 -19.40 -6.45
C ASP A 445 -44.30 -17.98 -5.94
N LEU A 446 -43.44 -17.00 -6.26
CA LEU A 446 -43.60 -15.59 -5.87
C LEU A 446 -44.31 -14.72 -6.92
N GLN A 447 -44.76 -15.29 -8.04
CA GLN A 447 -45.41 -14.53 -9.12
C GLN A 447 -46.88 -14.15 -8.85
N GLY A 448 -47.50 -14.78 -7.84
CA GLY A 448 -48.93 -14.73 -7.52
C GLY A 448 -49.41 -13.48 -6.79
#